data_AF-A0A8T1UM00-F1
#
_entry.id   AF-A0A8T1UM00-F1
#
_cell.length_a   1.000
_cell.length_b   1.000
_cell.length_c   1.000
_cell.angle_alpha   90.00
_cell.angle_beta   90.00
_cell.angle_gamma   90.00
#
_symmetry.space_group_name_H-M   'P 1'
#
loop_
_entity.id
_entity.type
_entity.pdbx_description
1 polymer ?
#
loop_
_entity_poly.entity_id
_entity_poly.type
_entity_poly.pdbx_seq_one_letter_code
_entity_poly.pdbx_strand_id
1 'polypeptide(L)'
;GWFEARKWLEQDWSKIDSDVDILLRRKEPLPFPSMAFVFVTNLWQTCYVLSALLWVSGWLRTPKKSLLDIKFIAHPVNLNGNLWGIIIVRLSYIESAEMMKVHVYMYEPLIDDEYHGEMETVWEGMQQKDDDAERQGKEGLRGFVERWHQASIPKSKLVINSIEWVEAPEQPDSASCCVLVVAQAHHYLTGNTERHSYSVSKNDLNVMCLRMFWRILHHSKERALTSRTPSNIDQKLKDELE
;
A
#
# COMPACT_ATOMS: atom_id res chain seq x y z
N GLY A 1 1.13 12.09 17.06
CA GLY A 1 0.52 13.25 16.39
C GLY A 1 1.30 13.81 15.20
N TRP A 2 0.69 14.72 14.41
CA TRP A 2 1.29 15.41 13.25
C TRP A 2 2.65 16.05 13.53
N PHE A 3 2.88 16.53 14.75
CA PHE A 3 4.19 17.04 15.16
C PHE A 3 5.30 15.96 15.11
N GLU A 4 4.97 14.71 15.42
CA GLU A 4 5.89 13.58 15.32
C GLU A 4 6.03 13.06 13.86
N ALA A 5 4.96 13.12 13.07
CA ALA A 5 5.04 12.87 11.62
C ALA A 5 5.88 13.96 10.90
N ARG A 6 5.78 15.20 11.36
CA ARG A 6 6.59 16.34 10.93
C ARG A 6 8.04 16.22 11.39
N LYS A 7 8.29 15.75 12.62
CA LYS A 7 9.65 15.43 13.09
C LYS A 7 10.28 14.28 12.31
N TRP A 8 9.50 13.24 11.94
CA TRP A 8 9.96 12.25 10.99
C TRP A 8 10.37 12.93 9.69
N LEU A 9 9.51 13.75 9.11
CA LEU A 9 9.86 14.53 7.93
C LEU A 9 11.09 15.48 8.11
N GLU A 10 11.52 15.76 9.34
CA GLU A 10 12.68 16.59 9.71
C GLU A 10 13.95 15.78 10.10
N GLN A 11 13.91 14.45 10.12
CA GLN A 11 15.09 13.62 10.39
C GLN A 11 16.13 13.66 9.26
N ASP A 12 17.38 13.33 9.59
CA ASP A 12 18.46 13.15 8.61
C ASP A 12 18.31 11.80 7.89
N TRP A 13 17.56 11.83 6.79
CA TRP A 13 17.19 10.67 6.00
C TRP A 13 18.35 10.02 5.24
N SER A 14 19.53 10.65 5.19
CA SER A 14 20.73 10.09 4.55
C SER A 14 21.27 8.81 5.21
N LYS A 15 20.76 8.46 6.39
CA LYS A 15 21.26 7.37 7.26
C LYS A 15 20.40 6.10 7.22
N ILE A 16 19.39 6.00 6.36
CA ILE A 16 18.43 4.89 6.35
C ILE A 16 18.58 4.09 5.07
N ASP A 17 18.96 2.81 5.21
CA ASP A 17 19.14 1.88 4.09
C ASP A 17 17.81 1.59 3.38
N SER A 18 17.84 1.56 2.05
CA SER A 18 16.68 1.28 1.18
C SER A 18 17.05 0.26 0.12
N ASP A 19 16.28 -0.83 0.01
CA ASP A 19 16.45 -1.84 -1.04
C ASP A 19 15.46 -1.58 -2.20
N VAL A 20 16.00 -1.15 -3.35
CA VAL A 20 15.24 -0.62 -4.50
C VAL A 20 15.07 -1.69 -5.60
N ASP A 21 15.64 -2.87 -5.42
CA ASP A 21 15.72 -3.90 -6.47
C ASP A 21 14.35 -4.47 -6.92
N ILE A 22 13.31 -4.34 -6.10
CA ILE A 22 11.96 -4.82 -6.42
C ILE A 22 11.25 -3.95 -7.47
N LEU A 23 11.53 -2.64 -7.51
CA LEU A 23 10.94 -1.73 -8.50
C LEU A 23 11.52 -1.96 -9.90
N LEU A 24 12.78 -2.40 -9.95
CA LEU A 24 13.53 -2.62 -11.19
C LEU A 24 13.22 -3.96 -11.90
N ARG A 25 12.40 -4.83 -11.29
CA ARG A 25 11.99 -6.13 -11.84
C ARG A 25 10.61 -6.14 -12.51
N ARG A 26 9.86 -5.03 -12.49
CA ARG A 26 8.54 -4.95 -13.15
C ARG A 26 8.65 -4.55 -14.62
N LYS A 27 7.82 -5.16 -15.47
CA LYS A 27 7.76 -4.92 -16.92
C LYS A 27 6.93 -3.68 -17.32
N GLU A 28 6.13 -3.12 -16.40
CA GLU A 28 5.28 -1.94 -16.65
C GLU A 28 5.51 -0.84 -15.60
N PRO A 29 5.50 0.45 -16.00
CA PRO A 29 5.66 1.58 -15.10
C PRO A 29 4.41 1.77 -14.24
N LEU A 30 4.61 1.91 -12.92
CA LEU A 30 3.53 2.32 -12.01
C LEU A 30 3.24 3.83 -12.20
N PRO A 31 1.98 4.30 -12.08
CA PRO A 31 1.70 5.73 -12.02
C PRO A 31 2.43 6.36 -10.83
N PHE A 32 2.84 7.64 -10.95
CA PHE A 32 3.68 8.35 -9.98
C PHE A 32 3.25 8.18 -8.50
N PRO A 33 1.94 8.24 -8.15
CA PRO A 33 1.47 7.95 -6.80
C PRO A 33 1.78 6.54 -6.29
N SER A 34 1.65 5.53 -7.15
CA SER A 34 1.95 4.14 -6.84
C SER A 34 3.46 3.91 -6.65
N MET A 35 4.31 4.66 -7.37
CA MET A 35 5.76 4.61 -7.15
C MET A 35 6.16 5.23 -5.81
N ALA A 36 5.63 6.41 -5.48
CA ALA A 36 5.89 7.06 -4.19
C ALA A 36 5.42 6.18 -3.02
N PHE A 37 4.26 5.54 -3.16
CA PHE A 37 3.72 4.63 -2.16
C PHE A 37 4.62 3.43 -1.89
N VAL A 38 5.01 2.70 -2.94
CA VAL A 38 5.90 1.53 -2.84
C VAL A 38 7.26 1.96 -2.28
N PHE A 39 7.78 3.10 -2.69
CA PHE A 39 9.07 3.60 -2.24
C PHE A 39 9.09 3.93 -0.73
N VAL A 40 8.07 4.63 -0.21
CA VAL A 40 8.02 5.05 1.21
C VAL A 40 7.72 3.87 2.15
N THR A 41 6.93 2.89 1.69
CA THR A 41 6.52 1.75 2.52
C THR A 41 7.53 0.59 2.51
N ASN A 42 8.32 0.42 1.45
CA ASN A 42 9.38 -0.61 1.37
C ASN A 42 10.54 -0.42 2.37
N LEU A 43 10.63 0.73 3.03
CA LEU A 43 11.61 0.97 4.10
C LEU A 43 11.29 0.21 5.39
N TRP A 44 10.15 -0.47 5.42
CA TRP A 44 9.63 -1.17 6.58
C TRP A 44 9.68 -2.68 6.33
N GLN A 45 10.73 -3.34 6.80
CA GLN A 45 10.96 -4.79 6.57
C GLN A 45 9.80 -5.69 7.03
N THR A 46 8.95 -5.20 7.94
CA THR A 46 7.77 -5.90 8.48
C THR A 46 6.44 -5.48 7.82
N CYS A 47 6.46 -4.61 6.80
CA CYS A 47 5.29 -4.23 6.02
C CYS A 47 5.25 -5.00 4.70
N TYR A 48 4.09 -5.56 4.35
CA TYR A 48 3.83 -6.16 3.04
C TYR A 48 2.96 -5.22 2.20
N VAL A 49 3.53 -4.69 1.13
CA VAL A 49 2.89 -3.65 0.32
C VAL A 49 2.28 -4.27 -0.92
N LEU A 50 0.95 -4.15 -1.03
CA LEU A 50 0.19 -4.63 -2.18
C LEU A 50 0.13 -3.55 -3.26
N SER A 51 0.06 -3.99 -4.52
CA SER A 51 -0.17 -3.05 -5.64
C SER A 51 -1.64 -2.68 -5.72
N ALA A 52 -1.94 -1.44 -6.06
CA ALA A 52 -3.30 -0.97 -6.35
C ALA A 52 -4.00 -1.75 -7.48
N LEU A 53 -3.22 -2.36 -8.38
CA LEU A 53 -3.74 -3.15 -9.49
C LEU A 53 -4.26 -4.53 -9.04
N LEU A 54 -3.94 -5.00 -7.83
CA LEU A 54 -4.37 -6.34 -7.38
C LEU A 54 -5.87 -6.43 -7.16
N TRP A 55 -6.53 -5.30 -6.85
CA TRP A 55 -7.98 -5.29 -6.92
C TRP A 55 -8.43 -5.58 -8.35
N VAL A 56 -7.96 -4.84 -9.36
CA VAL A 56 -8.41 -5.00 -10.76
C VAL A 56 -8.05 -6.37 -11.35
N SER A 57 -6.80 -6.82 -11.16
CA SER A 57 -6.24 -8.03 -11.78
C SER A 57 -6.44 -9.31 -10.96
N GLY A 58 -7.04 -9.21 -9.77
CA GLY A 58 -7.16 -10.30 -8.82
C GLY A 58 -5.95 -10.43 -7.88
N TRP A 59 -6.21 -10.97 -6.69
CA TRP A 59 -5.17 -11.16 -5.68
C TRP A 59 -4.14 -12.20 -6.10
N LEU A 60 -2.90 -11.99 -5.67
CA LEU A 60 -1.82 -12.92 -5.94
C LEU A 60 -2.06 -14.26 -5.22
N ARG A 61 -1.32 -15.29 -5.65
CA ARG A 61 -1.15 -16.50 -4.85
C ARG A 61 -0.62 -16.14 -3.47
N THR A 62 -1.01 -16.96 -2.49
CA THR A 62 -0.57 -16.78 -1.11
C THR A 62 0.95 -16.67 -1.03
N PRO A 63 1.49 -15.60 -0.40
CA PRO A 63 2.93 -15.43 -0.25
C PRO A 63 3.55 -16.58 0.54
N LYS A 64 4.80 -16.92 0.21
CA LYS A 64 5.58 -17.91 0.96
C LYS A 64 6.04 -17.41 2.34
N LYS A 65 6.15 -16.09 2.50
CA LYS A 65 6.52 -15.45 3.77
C LYS A 65 5.38 -15.65 4.77
N SER A 66 5.69 -16.03 6.01
CA SER A 66 4.66 -16.26 7.03
C SER A 66 4.02 -14.94 7.46
N LEU A 67 2.72 -14.94 7.77
CA LEU A 67 2.08 -13.80 8.43
C LEU A 67 2.68 -13.48 9.81
N LEU A 68 3.38 -14.42 10.46
CA LEU A 68 4.12 -14.14 11.71
C LEU A 68 5.28 -13.16 11.48
N ASP A 69 5.83 -13.11 10.27
CA ASP A 69 6.95 -12.23 9.91
C ASP A 69 6.48 -10.84 9.44
N ILE A 70 5.17 -10.61 9.44
CA ILE A 70 4.52 -9.39 8.93
C ILE A 70 3.76 -8.71 10.07
N LYS A 71 4.00 -7.42 10.25
CA LYS A 71 3.24 -6.58 11.20
C LYS A 71 2.12 -5.82 10.52
N PHE A 72 2.32 -5.48 9.24
CA PHE A 72 1.36 -4.67 8.48
C PHE A 72 1.23 -5.17 7.05
N ILE A 73 0.01 -5.10 6.52
CA ILE A 73 -0.25 -5.16 5.08
C ILE A 73 -0.81 -3.80 4.69
N ALA A 74 -0.27 -3.17 3.64
CA ALA A 74 -0.74 -1.89 3.15
C ALA A 74 -1.19 -2.05 1.70
N HIS A 75 -2.43 -1.63 1.40
CA HIS A 75 -3.00 -1.67 0.06
C HIS A 75 -3.53 -0.29 -0.33
N PRO A 76 -2.86 0.42 -1.25
CA PRO A 76 -3.41 1.64 -1.84
C PRO A 76 -4.55 1.27 -2.78
N VAL A 77 -5.64 2.01 -2.70
CA VAL A 77 -6.87 1.78 -3.48
C VAL A 77 -7.01 2.93 -4.47
N ASN A 78 -7.16 2.63 -5.76
CA ASN A 78 -7.48 3.62 -6.78
C ASN A 78 -9.01 3.69 -6.93
N LEU A 79 -9.58 4.79 -6.47
CA LEU A 79 -11.00 5.11 -6.48
C LEU A 79 -11.29 5.99 -7.70
N ASN A 80 -12.21 5.55 -8.56
CA ASN A 80 -12.64 6.27 -9.77
C ASN A 80 -11.50 6.82 -10.66
N GLY A 81 -10.34 6.15 -10.68
CA GLY A 81 -9.22 6.40 -11.58
C GLY A 81 -8.27 7.54 -11.15
N ASN A 82 -8.71 8.46 -10.29
CA ASN A 82 -7.96 9.66 -9.92
C ASN A 82 -7.90 9.92 -8.40
N LEU A 83 -8.76 9.28 -7.61
CA LEU A 83 -8.77 9.40 -6.17
C LEU A 83 -8.04 8.21 -5.54
N TRP A 84 -7.34 8.45 -4.44
CA TRP A 84 -6.55 7.42 -3.77
C TRP A 84 -6.99 7.28 -2.33
N GLY A 85 -7.34 6.06 -1.96
CA GLY A 85 -7.52 5.63 -0.57
C GLY A 85 -6.45 4.62 -0.16
N ILE A 86 -6.49 4.19 1.09
CA ILE A 86 -5.60 3.14 1.60
C ILE A 86 -6.28 2.27 2.65
N ILE A 87 -6.07 0.96 2.51
CA ILE A 87 -6.38 -0.03 3.54
C ILE A 87 -5.06 -0.41 4.23
N ILE A 88 -5.00 -0.24 5.55
CA ILE A 88 -3.86 -0.62 6.39
C ILE A 88 -4.33 -1.71 7.34
N VAL A 89 -3.77 -2.91 7.18
CA VAL A 89 -4.09 -4.07 8.00
C VAL A 89 -2.95 -4.28 8.99
N ARG A 90 -3.24 -4.12 10.29
CA ARG A 90 -2.30 -4.43 11.37
C ARG A 90 -2.51 -5.85 11.86
N LEU A 91 -1.42 -6.61 11.93
CA LEU A 91 -1.39 -7.99 12.37
C LEU A 91 -0.78 -8.07 13.77
N SER A 92 -1.36 -8.87 14.65
CA SER A 92 -0.86 -9.08 16.01
C SER A 92 -1.15 -10.49 16.47
N TYR A 93 -0.10 -11.30 16.58
CA TYR A 93 -0.20 -12.66 17.10
C TYR A 93 -0.15 -12.65 18.63
N ILE A 94 -1.11 -13.31 19.25
CA ILE A 94 -1.21 -13.50 20.70
C ILE A 94 -0.94 -14.98 20.98
N GLU A 95 0.29 -15.27 21.41
CA GLU A 95 0.79 -16.63 21.63
C GLU A 95 -0.04 -17.39 22.67
N SER A 96 -0.36 -16.75 23.80
CA SER A 96 -1.14 -17.37 24.90
C SER A 96 -2.55 -17.79 24.51
N ALA A 97 -3.11 -17.21 23.44
CA ALA A 97 -4.44 -17.51 22.94
C ALA A 97 -4.40 -18.25 21.59
N GLU A 98 -3.21 -18.57 21.08
CA GLU A 98 -2.95 -19.10 19.74
C GLU A 98 -3.80 -18.37 18.68
N MET A 99 -3.75 -17.04 18.68
CA MET A 99 -4.69 -16.21 17.92
C MET A 99 -3.98 -15.09 17.17
N MET A 100 -4.28 -14.96 15.87
CA MET A 100 -3.95 -13.79 15.07
C MET A 100 -5.10 -12.78 15.15
N LYS A 101 -4.83 -11.61 15.71
CA LYS A 101 -5.72 -10.44 15.61
C LYS A 101 -5.36 -9.62 14.38
N VAL A 102 -6.39 -9.22 13.66
CA VAL A 102 -6.31 -8.34 12.49
C VAL A 102 -7.13 -7.10 12.80
N HIS A 103 -6.49 -5.94 12.74
CA HIS A 103 -7.15 -4.65 12.83
C HIS A 103 -7.02 -3.92 11.50
N VAL A 104 -8.12 -3.36 11.00
CA VAL A 104 -8.19 -2.78 9.67
C VAL A 104 -8.46 -1.29 9.81
N TYR A 105 -7.57 -0.48 9.25
CA TYR A 105 -7.77 0.96 9.10
C TYR A 105 -8.06 1.28 7.64
N MET A 106 -9.08 2.09 7.39
CA MET A 106 -9.36 2.63 6.06
C MET A 106 -9.29 4.14 6.09
N TYR A 107 -8.66 4.70 5.07
CA TYR A 107 -8.50 6.14 4.93
C TYR A 107 -8.74 6.55 3.48
N GLU A 108 -9.66 7.48 3.30
CA GLU A 108 -9.96 8.15 2.05
C GLU A 108 -9.85 9.66 2.30
N PRO A 109 -8.96 10.41 1.62
CA PRO A 109 -8.69 11.79 1.97
C PRO A 109 -9.83 12.81 1.76
N LEU A 110 -10.87 12.55 0.97
CA LEU A 110 -12.08 13.40 0.90
C LEU A 110 -13.02 13.19 2.10
N ILE A 111 -12.89 12.08 2.82
CA ILE A 111 -13.78 11.71 3.95
C ILE A 111 -15.24 11.71 3.47
N ASP A 112 -15.46 11.10 2.30
CA ASP A 112 -16.77 11.05 1.66
C ASP A 112 -17.31 9.61 1.67
N ASP A 113 -18.51 9.48 2.26
CA ASP A 113 -19.22 8.22 2.47
C ASP A 113 -19.47 7.44 1.16
N GLU A 114 -19.52 8.11 0.01
CA GLU A 114 -19.63 7.43 -1.28
C GLU A 114 -18.42 6.53 -1.55
N TYR A 115 -17.21 7.03 -1.26
CA TYR A 115 -15.98 6.26 -1.45
C TYR A 115 -15.74 5.24 -0.35
N HIS A 116 -16.37 5.39 0.83
CA HIS A 116 -16.33 4.40 1.88
C HIS A 116 -16.87 3.05 1.38
N GLY A 117 -17.99 3.05 0.66
CA GLY A 117 -18.57 1.85 0.07
C GLY A 117 -17.67 1.16 -0.95
N GLU A 118 -16.97 1.93 -1.79
CA GLU A 118 -16.00 1.38 -2.74
C GLU A 118 -14.83 0.68 -2.03
N MET A 119 -14.27 1.30 -0.99
CA MET A 119 -13.17 0.70 -0.22
C MET A 119 -13.60 -0.53 0.57
N GLU A 120 -14.79 -0.52 1.15
CA GLU A 120 -15.39 -1.70 1.81
C GLU A 120 -15.56 -2.85 0.82
N THR A 121 -15.95 -2.54 -0.43
CA THR A 121 -16.04 -3.54 -1.50
C THR A 121 -14.67 -4.15 -1.83
N VAL A 122 -13.60 -3.35 -1.86
CA VAL A 122 -12.22 -3.85 -2.07
C VAL A 122 -11.80 -4.78 -0.92
N TRP A 123 -12.23 -4.47 0.30
CA TRP A 123 -11.93 -5.28 1.48
C TRP A 123 -12.72 -6.58 1.52
N GLU A 124 -14.05 -6.54 1.44
CA GLU A 124 -14.92 -7.71 1.57
C GLU A 124 -14.94 -8.57 0.30
N GLY A 125 -14.83 -7.94 -0.87
CA GLY A 125 -15.01 -8.58 -2.17
C GLY A 125 -16.44 -8.41 -2.70
N MET A 126 -16.66 -8.85 -3.94
CA MET A 126 -17.96 -8.76 -4.60
C MET A 126 -18.77 -10.03 -4.33
N GLN A 127 -20.01 -9.87 -3.86
CA GLN A 127 -20.89 -11.02 -3.64
C GLN A 127 -21.37 -11.59 -4.98
N GLN A 128 -21.71 -12.88 -4.99
CA GLN A 128 -22.22 -13.58 -6.18
C GLN A 128 -23.59 -13.09 -6.68
N LYS A 129 -24.21 -12.11 -6.01
CA LYS A 129 -25.54 -11.58 -6.35
C LYS A 129 -25.49 -10.33 -7.23
N ASP A 130 -24.31 -9.86 -7.61
CA ASP A 130 -24.19 -8.73 -8.53
C ASP A 130 -24.52 -9.16 -9.97
N ASP A 131 -25.40 -8.41 -10.63
CA ASP A 131 -25.94 -8.67 -11.98
C ASP A 131 -24.87 -8.59 -13.09
N ASP A 132 -23.66 -8.09 -12.78
CA ASP A 132 -22.52 -8.04 -13.69
C ASP A 132 -21.78 -9.40 -13.71
N ALA A 133 -22.05 -10.21 -14.72
CA ALA A 133 -21.45 -11.54 -14.93
C ALA A 133 -19.90 -11.56 -14.94
N GLU A 134 -19.23 -10.44 -15.19
CA GLU A 134 -17.76 -10.31 -15.21
C GLU A 134 -17.16 -10.06 -13.81
N ARG A 135 -17.99 -9.69 -12.83
CA ARG A 135 -17.60 -9.24 -11.48
C ARG A 135 -18.02 -10.20 -10.36
N GLN A 136 -18.71 -11.28 -10.69
CA GLN A 136 -19.23 -12.25 -9.72
C GLN A 136 -18.11 -12.97 -8.95
N GLY A 137 -18.22 -12.95 -7.62
CA GLY A 137 -17.38 -13.78 -6.74
C GLY A 137 -15.92 -13.33 -6.64
N LYS A 138 -15.64 -12.06 -6.93
CA LYS A 138 -14.30 -11.49 -6.79
C LYS A 138 -13.89 -11.45 -5.31
N GLU A 139 -12.86 -12.22 -4.97
CA GLU A 139 -12.27 -12.22 -3.64
C GLU A 139 -11.88 -10.79 -3.23
N GLY A 140 -12.13 -10.41 -1.98
CA GLY A 140 -11.64 -9.16 -1.38
C GLY A 140 -10.31 -9.34 -0.65
N LEU A 141 -9.69 -8.23 -0.24
CA LEU A 141 -8.44 -8.27 0.53
C LEU A 141 -8.58 -9.13 1.81
N ARG A 142 -9.77 -9.14 2.42
CA ARG A 142 -10.12 -10.01 3.54
C ARG A 142 -9.88 -11.48 3.22
N GLY A 143 -10.43 -11.99 2.12
CA GLY A 143 -10.28 -13.38 1.70
C GLY A 143 -8.81 -13.74 1.42
N PHE A 144 -8.06 -12.81 0.81
CA PHE A 144 -6.62 -12.96 0.63
C PHE A 144 -5.88 -13.12 1.97
N VAL A 145 -6.19 -12.28 2.97
CA VAL A 145 -5.61 -12.36 4.32
C VAL A 145 -6.00 -13.69 5.01
N GLU A 146 -7.26 -14.11 4.89
CA GLU A 146 -7.76 -15.37 5.45
C GLU A 146 -7.01 -16.58 4.88
N ARG A 147 -6.85 -16.66 3.55
CA ARG A 147 -6.07 -17.76 2.92
C ARG A 147 -4.58 -17.68 3.27
N TRP A 148 -4.03 -16.49 3.46
CA TRP A 148 -2.63 -16.34 3.86
C TRP A 148 -2.40 -16.76 5.32
N HIS A 149 -3.36 -16.47 6.20
CA HIS A 149 -3.37 -16.98 7.57
C HIS A 149 -3.45 -18.50 7.59
N GLN A 150 -4.38 -19.09 6.84
CA GLN A 150 -4.52 -20.55 6.76
C GLN A 150 -3.23 -21.23 6.28
N ALA A 151 -2.52 -20.64 5.33
CA ALA A 151 -1.25 -21.18 4.84
C ALA A 151 -0.08 -20.99 5.83
N SER A 152 -0.10 -19.90 6.60
CA SER A 152 1.00 -19.53 7.51
C SER A 152 0.90 -20.20 8.88
N ILE A 153 -0.31 -20.25 9.46
CA ILE A 153 -0.56 -20.64 10.85
C ILE A 153 -1.91 -21.36 11.00
N PRO A 154 -2.12 -22.51 10.32
CA PRO A 154 -3.43 -23.15 10.13
C PRO A 154 -4.18 -23.56 11.42
N LYS A 155 -3.46 -23.71 12.53
CA LYS A 155 -4.04 -24.12 13.83
C LYS A 155 -4.50 -22.95 14.69
N SER A 156 -4.04 -21.74 14.38
CA SER A 156 -4.36 -20.56 15.16
C SER A 156 -5.72 -19.99 14.79
N LYS A 157 -6.41 -19.36 15.74
CA LYS A 157 -7.64 -18.64 15.47
C LYS A 157 -7.34 -17.32 14.74
N LEU A 158 -8.10 -17.00 13.70
CA LEU A 158 -8.09 -15.66 13.09
C LEU A 158 -9.25 -14.84 13.64
N VAL A 159 -8.97 -13.62 14.13
CA VAL A 159 -9.99 -12.65 14.54
C VAL A 159 -9.75 -11.34 13.81
N ILE A 160 -10.70 -10.99 12.95
CA ILE A 160 -10.71 -9.73 12.21
C ILE A 160 -11.68 -8.78 12.95
N ASN A 161 -11.16 -7.65 13.43
CA ASN A 161 -11.96 -6.61 14.06
C ASN A 161 -12.79 -5.84 13.03
N SER A 162 -13.77 -5.07 13.50
CA SER A 162 -14.47 -4.09 12.67
C SER A 162 -13.49 -3.09 12.04
N ILE A 163 -13.83 -2.62 10.85
CA ILE A 163 -13.07 -1.57 10.15
C ILE A 163 -13.07 -0.31 11.01
N GLU A 164 -11.91 0.32 11.14
CA GLU A 164 -11.74 1.63 11.72
C GLU A 164 -11.51 2.66 10.62
N TRP A 165 -12.46 3.58 10.47
CA TRP A 165 -12.35 4.70 9.56
C TRP A 165 -11.48 5.82 10.14
N VAL A 166 -10.54 6.28 9.33
CA VAL A 166 -9.64 7.38 9.64
C VAL A 166 -10.28 8.66 9.12
N GLU A 167 -10.91 9.40 10.02
CA GLU A 167 -11.71 10.59 9.69
C GLU A 167 -10.88 11.88 9.54
N ALA A 168 -9.55 11.79 9.61
CA ALA A 168 -8.67 12.95 9.51
C ALA A 168 -7.23 12.56 9.14
N PRO A 169 -6.51 13.42 8.41
CA PRO A 169 -6.94 14.74 7.93
C PRO A 169 -7.78 14.66 6.64
N GLU A 170 -8.71 15.59 6.46
CA GLU A 170 -9.38 15.81 5.16
C GLU A 170 -8.43 16.56 4.20
N GLN A 171 -8.49 16.25 2.92
CA GLN A 171 -7.67 16.90 1.91
C GLN A 171 -8.18 18.33 1.61
N PRO A 172 -7.30 19.34 1.59
CA PRO A 172 -7.70 20.73 1.37
C PRO A 172 -7.82 21.10 -0.12
N ASP A 173 -7.48 20.19 -1.04
CA ASP A 173 -7.52 20.41 -2.49
C ASP A 173 -7.84 19.12 -3.26
N SER A 174 -7.99 19.22 -4.58
CA SER A 174 -8.40 18.11 -5.45
C SER A 174 -7.25 17.21 -5.93
N ALA A 175 -6.02 17.39 -5.44
CA ALA A 175 -4.83 16.73 -6.00
C ALA A 175 -3.90 16.10 -4.94
N SER A 176 -4.25 16.22 -3.65
CA SER A 176 -3.36 15.86 -2.55
C SER A 176 -3.59 14.47 -1.96
N CYS A 177 -4.60 13.74 -2.44
CA CYS A 177 -4.98 12.42 -1.93
C CYS A 177 -3.79 11.45 -1.84
N CYS A 178 -2.90 11.44 -2.84
CA CYS A 178 -1.74 10.57 -2.88
C CYS A 178 -0.74 10.86 -1.76
N VAL A 179 -0.48 12.14 -1.47
CA VAL A 179 0.45 12.57 -0.43
C VAL A 179 -0.09 12.18 0.95
N LEU A 180 -1.39 12.38 1.15
CA LEU A 180 -2.06 12.05 2.40
C LEU A 180 -2.13 10.54 2.65
N VAL A 181 -2.44 9.73 1.62
CA VAL A 181 -2.39 8.26 1.71
C VAL A 181 -1.01 7.77 2.15
N VAL A 182 0.06 8.32 1.58
CA VAL A 182 1.44 7.96 1.98
C VAL A 182 1.75 8.41 3.40
N ALA A 183 1.34 9.62 3.79
CA ALA A 183 1.53 10.13 5.15
C ALA A 183 0.79 9.28 6.18
N GLN A 184 -0.44 8.85 5.89
CA GLN A 184 -1.23 8.02 6.79
C GLN A 184 -0.66 6.60 6.91
N ALA A 185 -0.21 6.00 5.80
CA ALA A 185 0.52 4.75 5.82
C ALA A 185 1.71 4.85 6.77
N HIS A 186 2.54 5.87 6.58
CA HIS A 186 3.71 6.12 7.38
C HIS A 186 3.38 6.29 8.88
N HIS A 187 2.35 7.06 9.20
CA HIS A 187 1.87 7.28 10.56
C HIS A 187 1.61 5.96 11.30
N TYR A 188 0.80 5.08 10.72
CA TYR A 188 0.46 3.79 11.33
C TYR A 188 1.64 2.83 11.38
N LEU A 189 2.46 2.80 10.33
CA LEU A 189 3.64 1.93 10.30
C LEU A 189 4.59 2.28 11.45
N THR A 190 4.79 3.56 11.79
CA THR A 190 5.61 4.00 12.93
C THR A 190 5.05 3.70 14.32
N GLY A 191 3.89 3.05 14.42
CA GLY A 191 3.26 2.78 15.70
C GLY A 191 2.66 4.01 16.35
N ASN A 192 2.49 5.10 15.60
CA ASN A 192 1.68 6.23 16.01
C ASN A 192 0.22 5.84 15.79
N THR A 193 -0.51 5.56 16.88
CA THR A 193 -1.94 5.21 16.83
C THR A 193 -2.79 6.25 17.54
N GLU A 194 -2.19 7.35 17.98
CA GLU A 194 -2.92 8.41 18.66
C GLU A 194 -3.83 9.11 17.66
N ARG A 195 -5.14 9.04 17.89
CA ARG A 195 -6.16 9.69 17.10
C ARG A 195 -5.99 11.20 17.23
N HIS A 196 -5.59 11.88 16.16
CA HIS A 196 -5.47 13.33 16.14
C HIS A 196 -6.41 13.87 15.07
N SER A 197 -7.34 14.73 15.46
CA SER A 197 -8.06 15.60 14.54
C SER A 197 -7.19 16.83 14.26
N TYR A 198 -6.43 16.79 13.17
CA TYR A 198 -5.66 17.94 12.72
C TYR A 198 -6.03 18.27 11.29
N SER A 199 -6.07 19.57 10.98
CA SER A 199 -6.15 20.04 9.60
C SER A 199 -4.77 20.08 8.99
N VAL A 200 -4.69 19.89 7.67
CA VAL A 200 -3.46 19.98 6.90
C VAL A 200 -3.58 21.16 5.94
N SER A 201 -2.58 22.04 5.93
CA SER A 201 -2.55 23.16 4.99
C SER A 201 -1.92 22.76 3.65
N LYS A 202 -2.17 23.54 2.59
CA LYS A 202 -1.48 23.40 1.31
C LYS A 202 0.05 23.47 1.43
N ASN A 203 0.56 24.30 2.36
CA ASN A 203 2.00 24.41 2.59
C ASN A 203 2.56 23.13 3.22
N ASP A 204 1.83 22.51 4.14
CA ASP A 204 2.22 21.24 4.73
C ASP A 204 2.31 20.13 3.66
N LEU A 205 1.33 20.09 2.75
CA LEU A 205 1.31 19.16 1.61
C LEU A 205 2.49 19.38 0.65
N ASN A 206 2.78 20.63 0.30
CA ASN A 206 3.93 20.95 -0.54
C ASN A 206 5.24 20.47 0.08
N VAL A 207 5.42 20.68 1.39
CA VAL A 207 6.60 20.22 2.12
C VAL A 207 6.67 18.69 2.14
N MET A 208 5.56 18.00 2.39
CA MET A 208 5.51 16.52 2.34
C MET A 208 5.86 15.99 0.96
N CYS A 209 5.28 16.58 -0.08
CA CYS A 209 5.51 16.21 -1.47
C CYS A 209 7.00 16.37 -1.83
N LEU A 210 7.60 17.53 -1.53
CA LEU A 210 9.03 17.78 -1.75
C LEU A 210 9.92 16.77 -1.02
N ARG A 211 9.56 16.38 0.21
CA ARG A 211 10.32 15.39 0.98
C ARG A 211 10.18 13.98 0.42
N MET A 212 9.00 13.60 -0.07
CA MET A 212 8.80 12.33 -0.78
C MET A 212 9.63 12.29 -2.07
N PHE A 213 9.59 13.36 -2.87
CA PHE A 213 10.42 13.50 -4.07
C PHE A 213 11.91 13.41 -3.76
N TRP A 214 12.39 14.18 -2.78
CA TRP A 214 13.78 14.14 -2.32
C TRP A 214 14.20 12.71 -1.99
N ARG A 215 13.36 11.97 -1.27
CA ARG A 215 13.64 10.59 -0.89
C ARG A 215 13.71 9.65 -2.08
N ILE A 216 12.76 9.74 -3.01
CA ILE A 216 12.78 8.95 -4.24
C ILE A 216 14.08 9.23 -5.01
N LEU A 217 14.45 10.50 -5.17
CA LEU A 217 15.63 10.91 -5.92
C LEU A 217 16.93 10.44 -5.24
N HIS A 218 17.09 10.66 -3.93
CA HIS A 218 18.33 10.35 -3.22
C HIS A 218 18.63 8.86 -3.04
N HIS A 219 17.60 8.03 -3.05
CA HIS A 219 17.74 6.58 -2.87
C HIS A 219 17.53 5.80 -4.17
N SER A 220 17.05 6.44 -5.24
CA SER A 220 17.08 5.84 -6.57
C SER A 220 18.53 5.80 -7.06
N LYS A 221 19.09 4.60 -7.21
CA LYS A 221 20.35 4.45 -7.96
C LYS A 221 20.04 4.68 -9.43
N GLU A 222 20.66 5.69 -10.02
CA GLU A 222 20.60 5.93 -11.46
C GLU A 222 21.14 4.68 -12.16
N ARG A 223 20.29 3.99 -12.94
CA ARG A 223 20.78 2.95 -13.84
C ARG A 223 21.49 3.67 -14.97
N ALA A 224 22.81 3.47 -15.08
CA ALA A 224 23.51 3.80 -16.31
C ALA A 224 22.77 3.10 -17.46
N LEU A 225 22.23 3.87 -18.40
CA LEU A 225 21.79 3.34 -19.68
C LEU A 225 23.03 2.83 -20.39
N THR A 226 23.45 1.60 -20.09
CA THR A 226 24.43 0.90 -20.92
C THR A 226 23.82 0.88 -22.32
N SER A 227 24.42 1.64 -23.23
CA SER A 227 24.05 1.73 -24.63
C SER A 227 23.81 0.32 -25.18
N ARG A 228 22.54 -0.08 -25.29
CA ARG A 228 22.19 -1.32 -25.97
C ARG A 228 22.45 -1.06 -27.44
N THR A 229 23.57 -1.58 -27.94
CA THR A 229 23.85 -1.60 -29.37
C THR A 229 22.71 -2.30 -30.10
N PRO A 230 22.20 -1.77 -31.22
CA PRO A 230 20.99 -2.26 -31.89
C PRO A 230 21.04 -3.74 -32.31
N SER A 231 22.22 -4.31 -32.47
CA SER A 231 22.43 -5.66 -33.01
C SER A 231 21.98 -6.81 -32.11
N ASN A 232 21.79 -6.58 -30.80
CA ASN A 232 21.41 -7.64 -29.86
C ASN A 232 19.88 -7.81 -29.68
N ILE A 233 19.08 -6.87 -30.20
CA ILE A 233 17.62 -6.95 -30.08
C ILE A 233 17.05 -7.87 -31.17
N ASP A 234 17.58 -7.79 -32.40
CA ASP A 234 17.11 -8.59 -33.53
C ASP A 234 17.40 -10.08 -33.38
N GLN A 235 18.53 -10.46 -32.77
CA GLN A 235 18.86 -11.87 -32.56
C GLN A 235 17.94 -12.51 -31.50
N LYS A 236 17.63 -11.75 -30.45
CA LYS A 236 16.77 -12.23 -29.36
C LYS A 236 15.31 -12.36 -29.77
N LEU A 237 14.84 -11.54 -30.71
CA LEU A 237 13.50 -11.65 -31.29
C LEU A 237 13.38 -12.81 -32.28
N LYS A 238 14.47 -13.20 -32.96
CA LYS A 238 14.47 -14.37 -33.84
C LYS A 238 14.41 -15.69 -33.07
N ASP A 239 15.13 -15.79 -31.95
CA ASP A 239 15.16 -17.01 -31.14
C ASP A 239 13.85 -17.25 -30.35
N GLU A 240 12.96 -16.26 -30.25
CA GLU A 240 11.64 -16.38 -29.59
C GLU A 240 10.48 -16.66 -30.58
N LEU A 241 10.76 -16.71 -31.88
CA LEU A 241 9.76 -16.94 -32.95
C LEU A 241 9.96 -18.27 -33.72
N GLU A 242 10.93 -19.10 -33.31
CA GLU A 242 11.04 -20.54 -33.67
C GLU A 242 10.69 -21.41 -32.46
#